data_AF-A0A519QZK6-F1
#
_entry.id   AF-A0A519QZK6-F1
#
_cell.length_a   1.000
_cell.length_b   1.000
_cell.length_c   1.000
_cell.angle_alpha   90.00
_cell.angle_beta   90.00
_cell.angle_gamma   90.00
#
_symmetry.space_group_name_H-M   'P 1'
#
loop_
_entity.id
_entity.type
_entity.pdbx_description
1 polymer ?
#
loop_
_entity_poly.entity_id
_entity_poly.type
_entity_poly.pdbx_seq_one_letter_code
_entity_poly.pdbx_strand_id
1 'polypeptide(L)'
;MNKKILSITLILTGGLGLLGYKFRDEGMFPLSEIHKVDLKKAGLKIEPNEVYNPNGISLVDALVNVGGCTGSFVSDEGLIITNHHCAFSAVQLASTPENDYLNNGFVARTREQEIEAKGLTCRITESYEDVSDRILGSVANIENPAARLQMINNQMKSIAAEAEQKDPSIKAEVSEMFIGKTYVLFRYKTIQDVRLVYV
;
A
#
# COMPACT_ATOMS: atom_id res chain seq x y z
N MET A 1 -16.11 55.06 21.35
CA MET A 1 -15.40 53.77 21.15
C MET A 1 -13.94 53.98 21.50
N ASN A 2 -13.44 53.29 22.54
CA ASN A 2 -12.17 53.63 23.20
C ASN A 2 -10.98 53.19 22.32
N LYS A 3 -10.06 54.10 21.97
CA LYS A 3 -8.94 53.81 21.05
C LYS A 3 -8.10 52.60 21.49
N LYS A 4 -8.02 52.34 22.80
CA LYS A 4 -7.36 51.16 23.39
C LYS A 4 -8.04 49.83 23.04
N ILE A 5 -9.37 49.81 22.91
CA ILE A 5 -10.13 48.61 22.54
C ILE A 5 -9.92 48.29 21.05
N LEU A 6 -9.87 49.32 20.20
CA LEU A 6 -9.63 49.16 18.76
C LEU A 6 -8.22 48.62 18.47
N SER A 7 -7.21 49.03 19.23
CA SER A 7 -5.83 48.52 19.11
C SER A 7 -5.68 47.05 19.53
N ILE A 8 -6.43 46.60 20.54
CA ILE A 8 -6.37 45.21 21.03
C ILE A 8 -7.08 44.27 20.04
N THR A 9 -8.19 44.70 19.43
CA THR A 9 -8.88 43.92 18.40
C THR A 9 -8.03 43.75 17.14
N LEU A 10 -7.29 44.79 16.73
CA LEU A 10 -6.43 44.75 15.54
C LEU A 10 -5.24 43.79 15.68
N ILE A 11 -4.67 43.69 16.90
CA ILE A 11 -3.56 42.77 17.20
C ILE A 11 -4.07 41.32 17.27
N LEU A 12 -5.28 41.07 17.80
CA LEU A 12 -5.88 39.74 17.81
C LEU A 12 -6.26 39.24 16.40
N THR A 13 -6.68 40.12 15.50
CA THR A 13 -6.98 39.76 14.11
C THR A 13 -5.73 39.64 13.23
N GLY A 14 -4.64 40.35 13.55
CA GLY A 14 -3.37 40.28 12.81
C GLY A 14 -2.52 39.04 13.12
N GLY A 15 -2.72 38.40 14.28
CA GLY A 15 -1.96 37.23 14.70
C GLY A 15 -2.41 35.88 14.12
N LEU A 16 -3.60 35.81 13.52
CA LEU A 16 -4.17 34.54 13.03
C LEU A 16 -3.77 34.16 11.60
N GLY A 17 -3.07 35.04 10.87
CA GLY A 17 -2.86 34.92 9.42
C GLY A 17 -1.61 34.16 8.96
N LEU A 18 -0.79 33.57 9.84
CA LEU A 18 0.52 33.02 9.46
C LEU A 18 0.80 31.58 9.89
N LEU A 19 -0.20 30.84 10.37
CA LEU A 19 -0.10 29.38 10.40
C LEU A 19 -0.48 28.83 9.02
N GLY A 20 0.31 29.20 8.00
CA GLY A 20 0.28 28.50 6.72
C GLY A 20 0.61 27.04 7.00
N TYR A 21 -0.36 26.16 6.77
CA TYR A 21 -0.16 24.72 6.87
C TYR A 21 0.91 24.36 5.83
N LYS A 22 2.17 24.24 6.25
CA LYS A 22 3.21 23.74 5.36
C LYS A 22 2.85 22.30 5.03
N PHE A 23 2.59 22.05 3.75
CA PHE A 23 2.53 20.69 3.24
C PHE A 23 3.82 19.98 3.69
N ARG A 24 3.67 18.81 4.31
CA ARG A 24 4.84 18.03 4.71
C ARG A 24 5.44 17.44 3.46
N ASP A 25 6.71 17.75 3.21
CA ASP A 25 7.45 17.25 2.05
C ASP A 25 7.83 15.75 2.19
N GLU A 26 7.63 15.16 3.38
CA GLU A 26 7.94 13.76 3.71
C GLU A 26 6.69 12.99 4.19
N GLY A 27 6.69 11.67 3.96
CA GLY A 27 5.66 10.75 4.44
C GLY A 27 5.41 9.58 3.49
N MET A 28 4.65 8.58 3.96
CA MET A 28 4.07 7.53 3.12
C MET A 28 2.65 7.94 2.74
N PHE A 29 2.48 8.39 1.51
CA PHE A 29 1.20 8.91 1.02
C PHE A 29 0.34 7.76 0.46
N PRO A 30 -0.95 7.66 0.83
CA PRO A 30 -1.87 6.78 0.12
C PRO A 30 -1.91 7.12 -1.38
N LEU A 31 -2.03 6.10 -2.24
CA LEU A 31 -2.15 6.30 -3.69
C LEU A 31 -3.32 7.24 -4.05
N SER A 32 -4.44 7.15 -3.33
CA SER A 32 -5.59 8.04 -3.51
C SER A 32 -5.27 9.53 -3.31
N GLU A 33 -4.23 9.83 -2.54
CA GLU A 33 -3.82 11.19 -2.15
C GLU A 33 -2.63 11.70 -2.97
N ILE A 34 -2.08 10.89 -3.89
CA ILE A 34 -0.88 11.22 -4.67
C ILE A 34 -1.03 12.53 -5.46
N HIS A 35 -2.25 12.86 -5.89
CA HIS A 35 -2.59 14.08 -6.62
C HIS A 35 -2.41 15.36 -5.77
N LYS A 36 -2.34 15.23 -4.44
CA LYS A 36 -2.07 16.35 -3.53
C LYS A 36 -0.57 16.58 -3.32
N VAL A 37 0.28 15.66 -3.78
CA VAL A 37 1.73 15.76 -3.70
C VAL A 37 2.25 16.44 -4.96
N ASP A 38 2.98 17.55 -4.81
CA ASP A 38 3.56 18.27 -5.94
C ASP A 38 4.86 17.60 -6.43
N LEU A 39 4.68 16.45 -7.09
CA LEU A 39 5.79 15.66 -7.64
C LEU A 39 6.55 16.41 -8.76
N LYS A 40 5.87 17.31 -9.48
CA LYS A 40 6.49 18.15 -10.52
C LYS A 40 7.48 19.14 -9.91
N LYS A 41 7.13 19.78 -8.80
CA LYS A 41 8.06 20.63 -8.04
C LYS A 41 9.26 19.85 -7.49
N ALA A 42 9.09 18.58 -7.18
CA ALA A 42 10.19 17.68 -6.79
C ALA A 42 11.07 17.22 -7.98
N GLY A 43 10.72 17.57 -9.22
CA GLY A 43 11.49 17.27 -10.43
C GLY A 43 11.03 16.03 -11.20
N LEU A 44 9.90 15.43 -10.82
CA LEU A 44 9.31 14.32 -11.57
C LEU A 44 8.83 14.82 -12.95
N LYS A 45 9.20 14.09 -14.00
CA LYS A 45 8.95 14.48 -15.40
C LYS A 45 7.75 13.77 -16.05
N ILE A 46 7.12 12.85 -15.33
CA ILE A 46 5.91 12.15 -15.76
C ILE A 46 4.68 12.77 -15.09
N GLU A 47 3.53 12.59 -15.70
CA GLU A 47 2.27 13.07 -15.13
C GLU A 47 1.88 12.23 -13.91
N PRO A 48 1.21 12.81 -12.89
CA PRO A 48 0.74 12.05 -11.73
C PRO A 48 -0.12 10.82 -12.09
N ASN A 49 -0.90 10.90 -13.17
CA ASN A 49 -1.70 9.77 -13.66
C ASN A 49 -0.85 8.62 -14.23
N GLU A 50 0.38 8.88 -14.68
CA GLU A 50 1.30 7.82 -15.08
C GLU A 50 1.86 7.08 -13.84
N VAL A 51 1.91 7.76 -12.68
CA VAL A 51 2.26 7.13 -11.41
C VAL A 51 1.12 6.27 -10.91
N TYR A 52 -0.09 6.83 -10.85
CA TYR A 52 -1.29 6.14 -10.40
C TYR A 52 -2.53 6.57 -11.19
N ASN A 53 -3.24 5.61 -11.78
CA ASN A 53 -4.50 5.82 -12.48
C ASN A 53 -5.54 4.78 -12.04
N PRO A 54 -6.65 5.17 -11.38
CA PRO A 54 -7.71 4.21 -11.02
C PRO A 54 -8.43 3.60 -12.23
N ASN A 55 -8.38 4.26 -13.38
CA ASN A 55 -9.17 3.91 -14.56
C ASN A 55 -8.30 3.34 -15.71
N GLY A 56 -7.04 3.00 -15.45
CA GLY A 56 -6.13 2.51 -16.48
C GLY A 56 -4.76 2.15 -15.92
N ILE A 57 -3.87 1.70 -16.81
CA ILE A 57 -2.54 1.24 -16.45
C ILE A 57 -1.66 2.42 -16.01
N SER A 58 -0.87 2.22 -14.96
CA SER A 58 0.06 3.16 -14.36
C SER A 58 1.25 2.42 -13.70
N LEU A 59 2.24 3.15 -13.20
CA LEU A 59 3.44 2.56 -12.60
C LEU A 59 3.15 1.68 -11.38
N VAL A 60 2.12 1.99 -10.59
CA VAL A 60 1.79 1.17 -9.41
C VAL A 60 1.33 -0.25 -9.76
N ASP A 61 0.87 -0.49 -10.98
CA ASP A 61 0.43 -1.82 -11.43
C ASP A 61 1.61 -2.78 -11.63
N ALA A 62 2.83 -2.26 -11.74
CA ALA A 62 4.05 -3.06 -11.76
C ALA A 62 4.51 -3.47 -10.36
N LEU A 63 3.99 -2.85 -9.30
CA LEU A 63 4.41 -3.13 -7.92
C LEU A 63 3.78 -4.41 -7.39
N VAL A 64 4.59 -5.21 -6.70
CA VAL A 64 4.18 -6.50 -6.15
C VAL A 64 4.66 -6.64 -4.72
N ASN A 65 3.80 -7.15 -3.84
CA ASN A 65 4.22 -7.57 -2.50
C ASN A 65 4.90 -8.94 -2.59
N VAL A 66 6.11 -9.06 -2.06
CA VAL A 66 6.92 -10.28 -2.11
C VAL A 66 7.16 -10.73 -0.67
N GLY A 67 6.26 -11.56 -0.12
CA GLY A 67 6.42 -12.10 1.24
C GLY A 67 6.65 -11.06 2.34
N GLY A 68 6.03 -9.87 2.25
CA GLY A 68 6.25 -8.77 3.18
C GLY A 68 7.30 -7.73 2.74
N CYS A 69 8.05 -8.01 1.67
CA CYS A 69 8.82 -7.02 0.94
C CYS A 69 8.04 -6.42 -0.23
N THR A 70 8.68 -5.49 -0.95
CA THR A 70 8.20 -4.98 -2.24
C THR A 70 9.11 -5.51 -3.37
N GLY A 71 8.51 -5.72 -4.52
CA GLY A 71 9.20 -5.95 -5.79
C GLY A 71 8.51 -5.20 -6.93
N SER A 72 9.06 -5.33 -8.12
CA SER A 72 8.48 -4.77 -9.34
C SER A 72 8.58 -5.78 -10.48
N PHE A 73 7.53 -5.89 -11.29
CA PHE A 73 7.63 -6.49 -12.61
C PHE A 73 8.53 -5.65 -13.51
N VAL A 74 9.41 -6.30 -14.26
CA VAL A 74 10.36 -5.66 -15.20
C VAL A 74 10.37 -6.30 -16.58
N SER A 75 9.47 -7.25 -16.84
CA SER A 75 9.27 -7.88 -18.14
C SER A 75 7.79 -8.23 -18.34
N ASP A 76 7.40 -8.42 -19.60
CA ASP A 76 6.10 -8.94 -20.03
C ASP A 76 5.90 -10.44 -19.73
N GLU A 77 6.98 -11.15 -19.41
CA GLU A 77 6.97 -12.57 -19.04
C GLU A 77 6.94 -12.81 -17.52
N GLY A 78 6.75 -11.75 -16.72
CA GLY A 78 6.53 -11.88 -15.28
C GLY A 78 7.79 -11.90 -14.41
N LEU A 79 8.96 -11.53 -14.94
CA LEU A 79 10.17 -11.33 -14.13
C LEU A 79 9.95 -10.25 -13.06
N ILE A 80 10.12 -10.62 -11.79
CA ILE A 80 10.03 -9.73 -10.64
C ILE A 80 11.43 -9.46 -10.10
N ILE A 81 11.77 -8.20 -9.88
CA ILE A 81 12.96 -7.80 -9.11
C ILE A 81 12.58 -7.49 -7.66
N THR A 82 13.42 -7.90 -6.73
CA THR A 82 13.33 -7.56 -5.30
C THR A 82 14.73 -7.51 -4.71
N ASN A 83 14.87 -7.23 -3.42
CA ASN A 83 16.18 -7.24 -2.77
C ASN A 83 16.61 -8.67 -2.40
N HIS A 84 17.92 -8.90 -2.35
CA HIS A 84 18.51 -10.18 -1.91
C HIS A 84 17.95 -10.63 -0.55
N HIS A 85 17.85 -9.73 0.43
CA HIS A 85 17.35 -10.06 1.77
C HIS A 85 15.87 -10.47 1.78
N CYS A 86 15.09 -10.04 0.79
CA CYS A 86 13.68 -10.43 0.64
C CYS A 86 13.56 -11.85 0.09
N ALA A 87 14.44 -12.22 -0.83
CA ALA A 87 14.51 -13.58 -1.38
C ALA A 87 15.24 -14.55 -0.45
N PHE A 88 16.02 -14.06 0.51
CA PHE A 88 16.98 -14.84 1.30
C PHE A 88 16.43 -16.14 1.89
N SER A 89 15.23 -16.12 2.47
CA SER A 89 14.61 -17.33 3.03
C SER A 89 14.35 -18.39 1.95
N ALA A 90 13.91 -18.00 0.76
CA ALA A 90 13.73 -18.92 -0.35
C ALA A 90 15.07 -19.49 -0.84
N VAL A 91 16.11 -18.65 -0.91
CA VAL A 91 17.46 -19.06 -1.33
C VAL A 91 18.07 -20.03 -0.33
N GLN A 92 17.92 -19.75 0.96
CA GLN A 92 18.36 -20.64 2.03
C GLN A 92 17.68 -22.01 1.93
N LEU A 93 16.36 -22.04 1.71
CA LEU A 93 15.58 -23.28 1.58
C LEU A 93 15.92 -24.06 0.30
N ALA A 94 16.37 -23.37 -0.74
CA ALA A 94 16.82 -24.00 -1.98
C ALA A 94 18.26 -24.55 -1.90
N SER A 95 19.08 -24.02 -0.98
CA SER A 95 20.49 -24.38 -0.85
C SER A 95 20.69 -25.74 -0.16
N THR A 96 21.73 -26.47 -0.60
CA THR A 96 22.20 -27.72 0.05
C THR A 96 23.71 -27.65 0.27
N PRO A 97 24.32 -28.58 1.04
CA PRO A 97 25.79 -28.63 1.17
C PRO A 97 26.52 -28.75 -0.18
N GLU A 98 25.90 -29.42 -1.16
CA GLU A 98 26.42 -29.59 -2.52
C GLU A 98 26.14 -28.37 -3.40
N ASN A 99 25.02 -27.68 -3.18
CA ASN A 99 24.59 -26.49 -3.93
C ASN A 99 24.38 -25.30 -3.00
N ASP A 100 25.48 -24.65 -2.62
CA ASP A 100 25.46 -23.51 -1.72
C ASP A 100 25.21 -22.20 -2.47
N TYR A 101 23.94 -21.88 -2.69
CA TYR A 101 23.51 -20.65 -3.37
C TYR A 101 23.71 -19.40 -2.50
N LEU A 102 23.82 -19.55 -1.18
CA LEU A 102 24.05 -18.43 -0.27
C LEU A 102 25.45 -17.83 -0.46
N ASN A 103 26.45 -18.67 -0.67
CA ASN A 103 27.83 -18.22 -0.87
C ASN A 103 28.19 -18.03 -2.35
N ASN A 104 27.67 -18.87 -3.25
CA ASN A 104 28.08 -18.86 -4.67
C ASN A 104 27.10 -18.13 -5.59
N GLY A 105 25.93 -17.71 -5.09
CA GLY A 105 24.86 -17.15 -5.88
C GLY A 105 24.16 -18.20 -6.75
N PHE A 106 23.16 -17.76 -7.51
CA PHE A 106 22.39 -18.63 -8.40
C PHE A 106 21.95 -17.87 -9.65
N VAL A 107 22.04 -18.53 -10.83
CA VAL A 107 21.50 -18.00 -12.09
C VAL A 107 20.89 -19.15 -12.88
N ALA A 108 19.57 -19.11 -13.10
CA ALA A 108 18.89 -19.97 -14.04
C ALA A 108 19.18 -19.50 -15.49
N ARG A 109 19.70 -20.39 -16.34
CA ARG A 109 19.93 -20.10 -17.77
C ARG A 109 18.72 -20.39 -18.65
N THR A 110 17.77 -21.16 -18.13
CA THR A 110 16.55 -21.62 -18.81
C THR A 110 15.41 -21.68 -17.78
N ARG A 111 14.15 -21.63 -18.23
CA ARG A 111 12.98 -21.65 -17.33
C ARG A 111 12.89 -22.94 -16.51
N GLU A 112 13.34 -24.04 -17.07
CA GLU A 112 13.37 -25.35 -16.43
C GLU A 112 14.38 -25.42 -15.27
N GLN A 113 15.35 -24.51 -15.25
CA GLN A 113 16.34 -24.38 -14.18
C GLN A 113 15.87 -23.45 -13.06
N GLU A 114 14.79 -22.69 -13.24
CA GLU A 114 14.24 -21.83 -12.19
C GLU A 114 13.79 -22.69 -11.00
N ILE A 115 14.16 -22.27 -9.80
CA ILE A 115 13.91 -23.04 -8.58
C ILE A 115 12.67 -22.49 -7.89
N GLU A 116 11.71 -23.35 -7.57
CA GLU A 116 10.54 -22.96 -6.77
C GLU A 116 10.97 -22.32 -5.45
N ALA A 117 10.50 -21.08 -5.21
CA ALA A 117 10.70 -20.35 -3.97
C ALA A 117 9.70 -20.86 -2.92
N LYS A 118 9.97 -22.04 -2.35
CA LYS A 118 9.04 -22.73 -1.44
C LYS A 118 8.55 -21.82 -0.31
N GLY A 119 7.23 -21.70 -0.20
CA GLY A 119 6.56 -20.89 0.83
C GLY A 119 6.53 -19.39 0.55
N LEU A 120 7.17 -18.92 -0.53
CA LEU A 120 7.05 -17.54 -0.98
C LEU A 120 5.84 -17.40 -1.90
N THR A 121 5.00 -16.41 -1.62
CA THR A 121 3.92 -15.99 -2.50
C THR A 121 4.06 -14.51 -2.79
N CYS A 122 3.54 -14.09 -3.95
CA CYS A 122 3.49 -12.70 -4.33
C CYS A 122 2.04 -12.21 -4.40
N ARG A 123 1.75 -11.00 -3.92
CA ARG A 123 0.42 -10.38 -4.00
C ARG A 123 0.47 -9.14 -4.88
N ILE A 124 -0.40 -9.09 -5.87
CA ILE A 124 -0.63 -7.92 -6.73
C ILE A 124 -1.87 -7.22 -6.21
N THR A 125 -1.80 -5.91 -6.02
CA THR A 125 -2.98 -5.11 -5.70
C THR A 125 -3.81 -4.93 -6.97
N GLU A 126 -5.01 -5.48 -7.01
CA GLU A 126 -5.92 -5.35 -8.17
C GLU A 126 -6.73 -4.06 -8.08
N SER A 127 -7.24 -3.74 -6.90
CA SER A 127 -8.00 -2.51 -6.69
C SER A 127 -8.05 -2.16 -5.21
N TYR A 128 -8.47 -0.92 -4.95
CA TYR A 128 -8.80 -0.48 -3.61
C TYR A 128 -10.00 0.46 -3.62
N GLU A 129 -10.74 0.51 -2.53
CA GLU A 129 -12.00 1.23 -2.41
C GLU A 129 -12.14 1.83 -1.01
N ASP A 130 -12.49 3.11 -0.94
CA ASP A 130 -12.82 3.74 0.35
C ASP A 130 -14.19 3.21 0.84
N VAL A 131 -14.18 2.57 2.00
CA VAL A 131 -15.36 1.99 2.65
C VAL A 131 -15.66 2.65 4.00
N SER A 132 -15.09 3.84 4.23
CA SER A 132 -15.17 4.58 5.49
C SER A 132 -16.60 4.89 5.88
N ASP A 133 -17.42 5.39 4.94
CA ASP A 133 -18.81 5.75 5.23
C ASP A 133 -19.64 4.56 5.71
N ARG A 134 -19.40 3.38 5.10
CA ARG A 134 -20.07 2.14 5.48
C ARG A 134 -19.70 1.72 6.90
N ILE A 135 -18.41 1.78 7.24
CA ILE A 135 -17.90 1.37 8.55
C ILE A 135 -18.29 2.39 9.62
N LEU A 136 -18.05 3.68 9.39
CA LEU A 136 -18.32 4.73 10.36
C LEU A 136 -19.82 4.94 10.57
N GLY A 137 -20.63 4.75 9.53
CA GLY A 137 -22.09 4.77 9.62
C GLY A 137 -22.64 3.68 10.54
N SER A 138 -22.07 2.47 10.53
CA SER A 138 -22.55 1.37 11.38
C SER A 138 -22.27 1.55 12.87
N VAL A 139 -21.41 2.51 13.23
CA VAL A 139 -20.99 2.75 14.62
C VAL A 139 -21.38 4.13 15.15
N ALA A 140 -22.07 4.95 14.35
CA ALA A 140 -22.39 6.34 14.69
C ALA A 140 -23.04 6.51 16.08
N ASN A 141 -23.89 5.55 16.50
CA ASN A 141 -24.62 5.59 17.76
C ASN A 141 -24.03 4.68 18.86
N ILE A 142 -22.82 4.14 18.67
CA ILE A 142 -22.17 3.27 19.66
C ILE A 142 -21.20 4.10 20.49
N GLU A 143 -21.59 4.42 21.72
CA GLU A 143 -20.79 5.22 22.65
C GLU A 143 -19.70 4.40 23.35
N ASN A 144 -19.96 3.12 23.64
CA ASN A 144 -18.98 2.27 24.32
C ASN A 144 -17.79 2.00 23.39
N PRO A 145 -16.55 2.38 23.78
CA PRO A 145 -15.38 2.25 22.89
C PRO A 145 -15.05 0.80 22.49
N ALA A 146 -15.20 -0.15 23.41
CA ALA A 146 -14.91 -1.56 23.13
C ALA A 146 -15.94 -2.15 22.16
N ALA A 147 -17.22 -1.87 22.38
CA ALA A 147 -18.29 -2.29 21.47
C ALA A 147 -18.14 -1.64 20.08
N ARG A 148 -17.71 -0.37 20.03
CA ARG A 148 -17.43 0.35 18.78
C ARG A 148 -16.30 -0.32 17.99
N LEU A 149 -15.17 -0.60 18.64
CA LEU A 149 -14.04 -1.30 18.00
C LEU A 149 -14.43 -2.70 17.52
N GLN A 150 -15.19 -3.45 18.32
CA GLN A 150 -15.69 -4.76 17.93
C GLN A 150 -16.58 -4.67 16.68
N MET A 151 -17.49 -3.69 16.62
CA MET A 151 -18.35 -3.48 15.46
C MET A 151 -17.55 -3.09 14.22
N ILE A 152 -16.56 -2.20 14.34
CA ILE A 152 -15.65 -1.83 13.24
C ILE A 152 -14.95 -3.08 12.69
N ASN A 153 -14.34 -3.89 13.56
CA ASN A 153 -13.65 -5.11 13.15
C ASN A 153 -14.59 -6.11 12.46
N ASN A 154 -15.84 -6.22 12.93
CA ASN A 154 -16.84 -7.07 12.30
C ASN A 154 -17.23 -6.56 10.91
N GLN A 155 -17.44 -5.25 10.74
CA GLN A 155 -17.73 -4.67 9.43
C GLN A 155 -16.57 -4.84 8.46
N MET A 156 -15.33 -4.60 8.89
CA MET A 156 -14.13 -4.82 8.08
C MET A 156 -14.07 -6.25 7.53
N LYS A 157 -14.33 -7.25 8.40
CA LYS A 157 -14.40 -8.67 7.99
C LYS A 157 -15.57 -8.95 7.06
N SER A 158 -16.75 -8.40 7.32
CA SER A 158 -17.93 -8.58 6.45
C SER A 158 -17.69 -8.04 5.05
N ILE A 159 -17.15 -6.82 4.94
CA ILE A 159 -16.84 -6.16 3.67
C ILE A 159 -15.83 -6.98 2.87
N ALA A 160 -14.75 -7.44 3.50
CA ALA A 160 -13.76 -8.29 2.86
C ALA A 160 -14.38 -9.62 2.39
N ALA A 161 -15.16 -10.30 3.23
CA ALA A 161 -15.83 -11.55 2.88
C ALA A 161 -16.82 -11.38 1.72
N GLU A 162 -17.56 -10.27 1.67
CA GLU A 162 -18.46 -9.95 0.55
C GLU A 162 -17.68 -9.74 -0.76
N ALA A 163 -16.50 -9.13 -0.70
CA ALA A 163 -15.64 -8.98 -1.88
C ALA A 163 -15.14 -10.35 -2.40
N GLU A 164 -14.67 -11.22 -1.50
CA GLU A 164 -14.23 -12.58 -1.87
C GLU A 164 -15.38 -13.48 -2.34
N GLN A 165 -16.62 -13.26 -1.84
CA GLN A 165 -17.79 -13.99 -2.34
C GLN A 165 -18.17 -13.59 -3.76
N LYS A 166 -18.00 -12.30 -4.11
CA LYS A 166 -18.29 -11.79 -5.46
C LYS A 166 -17.24 -12.24 -6.48
N ASP A 167 -15.98 -12.31 -6.06
CA ASP A 167 -14.89 -12.84 -6.87
C ASP A 167 -14.02 -13.79 -6.03
N PRO A 168 -14.23 -15.12 -6.15
CA PRO A 168 -13.45 -16.11 -5.42
C PRO A 168 -11.97 -16.18 -5.82
N SER A 169 -11.55 -15.51 -6.90
CA SER A 169 -10.16 -15.51 -7.37
C SER A 169 -9.27 -14.54 -6.61
N ILE A 170 -9.85 -13.63 -5.82
CA ILE A 170 -9.13 -12.61 -5.09
C ILE A 170 -8.98 -12.94 -3.60
N LYS A 171 -8.07 -12.21 -2.96
CA LYS A 171 -8.06 -12.01 -1.51
C LYS A 171 -8.38 -10.57 -1.18
N ALA A 172 -9.17 -10.36 -0.14
CA ALA A 172 -9.60 -9.03 0.26
C ALA A 172 -9.26 -8.75 1.72
N GLU A 173 -8.87 -7.51 2.01
CA GLU A 173 -8.72 -7.03 3.39
C GLU A 173 -9.13 -5.58 3.49
N VAL A 174 -9.73 -5.20 4.62
CA VAL A 174 -9.96 -3.79 4.92
C VAL A 174 -8.88 -3.34 5.90
N SER A 175 -8.23 -2.23 5.60
CA SER A 175 -7.22 -1.61 6.47
C SER A 175 -7.68 -0.23 6.94
N GLU A 176 -7.39 0.07 8.20
CA GLU A 176 -7.53 1.42 8.74
C GLU A 176 -6.29 2.24 8.34
N MET A 177 -6.47 3.21 7.44
CA MET A 177 -5.38 4.03 6.89
C MET A 177 -5.08 5.22 7.80
N PHE A 178 -6.14 5.84 8.32
CA PHE A 178 -6.07 6.90 9.32
C PHE A 178 -6.93 6.50 10.50
N ILE A 179 -6.32 6.48 11.68
CA ILE A 179 -6.95 6.01 12.92
C ILE A 179 -8.30 6.69 13.12
N GLY A 180 -9.36 5.88 13.16
CA GLY A 180 -10.74 6.27 13.38
C GLY A 180 -11.38 7.08 12.25
N LYS A 181 -10.73 7.21 11.08
CA LYS A 181 -11.16 8.12 10.02
C LYS A 181 -11.32 7.46 8.66
N THR A 182 -10.35 6.66 8.24
CA THR A 182 -10.33 6.16 6.87
C THR A 182 -10.09 4.67 6.86
N TYR A 183 -10.98 3.95 6.20
CA TYR A 183 -10.95 2.51 6.04
C TYR A 183 -11.01 2.18 4.55
N VAL A 184 -10.01 1.45 4.06
CA VAL A 184 -9.89 1.12 2.64
C VAL A 184 -9.91 -0.39 2.47
N LEU A 185 -10.81 -0.86 1.62
CA LEU A 185 -10.84 -2.24 1.13
C LEU A 185 -9.79 -2.40 0.04
N PHE A 186 -8.86 -3.31 0.23
CA PHE A 186 -7.89 -3.72 -0.79
C PHE A 186 -8.24 -5.10 -1.31
N ARG A 187 -8.15 -5.28 -2.63
CA ARG A 187 -8.35 -6.56 -3.33
C ARG A 187 -7.05 -6.95 -4.01
N TYR A 188 -6.71 -8.23 -3.91
CA TYR A 188 -5.42 -8.73 -4.35
C TYR A 188 -5.57 -10.01 -5.15
N LYS A 189 -4.71 -10.16 -6.15
CA LYS A 189 -4.42 -11.46 -6.77
C LYS A 189 -3.14 -12.03 -6.18
N THR A 190 -3.14 -13.33 -5.94
CA THR A 190 -1.98 -14.02 -5.36
C THR A 190 -1.34 -14.93 -6.39
N ILE A 191 -0.06 -14.71 -6.65
CA ILE A 191 0.80 -15.63 -7.39
C ILE A 191 1.33 -16.66 -6.38
N GLN A 192 0.96 -17.92 -6.59
CA GLN A 192 1.31 -19.03 -5.70
C GLN A 192 2.59 -19.77 -6.13
N ASP A 193 2.87 -19.82 -7.43
CA ASP A 193 4.12 -20.37 -7.98
C ASP A 193 5.07 -19.20 -8.27
N VAL A 194 6.02 -18.98 -7.36
CA VAL A 194 7.07 -17.97 -7.49
C VAL A 194 8.39 -18.73 -7.56
N ARG A 195 9.26 -18.33 -8.49
CA ARG A 195 10.54 -19.03 -8.73
C ARG A 195 11.73 -18.09 -8.65
N LEU A 196 12.83 -18.62 -8.13
CA LEU A 196 14.14 -17.99 -8.13
C LEU A 196 14.74 -18.11 -9.53
N VAL A 197 15.14 -16.96 -10.08
CA VAL A 197 15.80 -16.85 -11.38
C VAL A 197 17.26 -16.44 -11.21
N TYR A 198 17.50 -15.45 -10.33
CA TYR A 198 18.82 -14.89 -10.07
C TYR A 198 18.94 -14.42 -8.62
N VAL A 199 20.07 -14.73 -7.98
CA VAL A 199 20.42 -14.28 -6.63
C VAL A 199 21.91 -14.02 -6.51
#